data_AF-A0A554V4U1-F1
#
_entry.id   AF-A0A554V4U1-F1
#
_cell.length_a   1.000
_cell.length_b   1.000
_cell.length_c   1.000
_cell.angle_alpha   90.00
_cell.angle_beta   90.00
_cell.angle_gamma   90.00
#
_symmetry.space_group_name_H-M   'P 1'
#
loop_
_entity.id
_entity.type
_entity.pdbx_description
1 polymer ?
#
loop_
_entity_poly.entity_id
_entity_poly.type
_entity_poly.pdbx_seq_one_letter_code
_entity_poly.pdbx_strand_id
1 'polypeptide(L)'
;MTTPKWPPGDGSSRSRAPGRGARICCRAAPIRHTEPVWVITALAEIGILAWAGFEFVLRRRSDSETGSWTDSGSDHGSTRILVLSFLGCVAIASLAAVFNVAQIGVVWRIIALAGLVAGLALRAWGMAVLDRQYTRTVRSIQDHQLVTAGPYSVIRHPGYAGSIVVWAAYAFALGSWLAGIVVFAVLMAAYGYRVRTEERLLTGVFGERYRAYQRRTSRLVPFVY
;
A
#
# COMPACT_ATOMS: atom_id res chain seq x y z
N MET A 1 -67.00 78.65 12.28
CA MET A 1 -67.43 77.29 11.91
C MET A 1 -67.52 77.20 10.40
N THR A 2 -66.48 76.67 9.77
CA THR A 2 -66.48 76.27 8.35
C THR A 2 -65.45 75.14 8.20
N THR A 3 -65.93 73.99 7.75
CA THR A 3 -65.23 72.70 7.65
C THR A 3 -64.25 72.63 6.47
N PRO A 4 -63.17 71.81 6.52
CA PRO A 4 -62.34 71.53 5.35
C PRO A 4 -62.97 70.42 4.48
N LYS A 5 -62.95 70.61 3.16
CA LYS A 5 -63.48 69.70 2.13
C LYS A 5 -62.29 68.96 1.47
N TRP A 6 -62.22 67.64 1.64
CA TRP A 6 -61.24 66.75 0.99
C TRP A 6 -61.79 66.30 -0.39
N PRO A 7 -60.97 66.18 -1.45
CA PRO A 7 -61.41 65.59 -2.73
C PRO A 7 -61.13 64.07 -2.81
N PRO A 8 -61.92 63.30 -3.59
CA PRO A 8 -61.83 61.85 -3.61
C PRO A 8 -60.93 61.30 -4.73
N GLY A 9 -60.13 60.30 -4.37
CA GLY A 9 -59.90 59.03 -5.07
C GLY A 9 -59.46 58.97 -6.54
N ASP A 10 -58.30 58.35 -6.76
CA ASP A 10 -58.06 57.27 -7.72
C ASP A 10 -56.94 56.37 -7.14
N GLY A 11 -56.83 55.06 -7.36
CA GLY A 11 -57.40 54.23 -8.42
C GLY A 11 -56.31 53.71 -9.36
N SER A 12 -55.19 53.17 -8.87
CA SER A 12 -54.31 52.35 -9.73
C SER A 12 -53.60 51.21 -9.00
N SER A 13 -54.06 50.01 -9.32
CA SER A 13 -53.38 48.74 -9.14
C SER A 13 -52.10 48.68 -9.99
N ARG A 14 -50.96 48.30 -9.40
CA ARG A 14 -49.85 47.63 -10.13
C ARG A 14 -48.87 46.94 -9.17
N SER A 15 -48.98 45.62 -9.15
CA SER A 15 -47.92 44.61 -9.02
C SER A 15 -46.50 45.05 -8.62
N ARG A 16 -45.97 44.40 -7.57
CA ARG A 16 -44.57 43.92 -7.57
C ARG A 16 -44.40 42.74 -6.61
N ALA A 17 -44.06 41.60 -7.20
CA ALA A 17 -43.71 40.35 -6.54
C ALA A 17 -42.48 40.51 -5.62
N PRO A 18 -42.32 39.68 -4.57
CA PRO A 18 -41.07 39.60 -3.83
C PRO A 18 -40.02 38.90 -4.70
N GLY A 19 -39.01 39.65 -5.13
CA GLY A 19 -37.84 39.12 -5.83
C GLY A 19 -37.05 38.17 -4.93
N ARG A 20 -37.38 36.88 -4.99
CA ARG A 20 -36.52 35.78 -4.52
C ARG A 20 -35.35 35.63 -5.49
N GLY A 21 -34.38 36.54 -5.37
CA GLY A 21 -33.06 36.42 -5.95
C GLY A 21 -32.06 36.05 -4.88
N ALA A 22 -32.25 34.91 -4.21
CA ALA A 22 -31.22 34.29 -3.40
C ALA A 22 -30.09 33.86 -4.34
N ARG A 23 -29.16 34.79 -4.62
CA ARG A 23 -27.88 34.48 -5.24
C ARG A 23 -27.18 33.52 -4.29
N ILE A 24 -27.28 32.22 -4.58
CA ILE A 24 -26.38 31.20 -4.08
C ILE A 24 -25.00 31.66 -4.57
N CYS A 25 -24.33 32.42 -3.71
CA CYS A 25 -22.94 32.74 -3.90
C CYS A 25 -22.24 31.39 -3.72
N CYS A 26 -21.99 30.70 -4.84
CA CYS A 26 -20.97 29.67 -4.94
C CYS A 26 -19.65 30.36 -4.58
N ARG A 27 -19.42 30.52 -3.28
CA ARG A 27 -18.11 30.76 -2.72
C ARG A 27 -17.36 29.50 -3.08
N ALA A 28 -16.58 29.56 -4.16
CA ALA A 28 -15.51 28.62 -4.39
C ALA A 28 -14.74 28.59 -3.06
N ALA A 29 -14.92 27.50 -2.30
CA ALA A 29 -14.18 27.33 -1.07
C ALA A 29 -12.71 27.42 -1.48
N PRO A 30 -11.92 28.34 -0.91
CA PRO A 30 -10.49 28.34 -1.18
C PRO A 30 -10.00 26.93 -0.82
N ILE A 31 -9.18 26.35 -1.70
CA ILE A 31 -8.49 25.08 -1.47
C ILE A 31 -7.65 25.29 -0.22
N ARG A 32 -8.26 25.07 0.94
CA ARG A 32 -7.55 25.01 2.21
C ARG A 32 -6.73 23.74 2.07
N HIS A 33 -5.43 23.91 1.85
CA HIS A 33 -4.47 22.91 2.23
C HIS A 33 -4.83 22.48 3.64
N THR A 34 -5.51 21.33 3.79
CA THR A 34 -5.75 20.72 5.09
C THR A 34 -4.38 20.32 5.58
N GLU A 35 -3.79 21.16 6.42
CA GLU A 35 -2.40 21.13 6.90
C GLU A 35 -1.84 19.75 7.31
N PRO A 36 -2.60 18.74 7.79
CA PRO A 36 -2.02 17.41 8.06
C PRO A 36 -1.97 16.46 6.85
N VAL A 37 -2.74 16.69 5.78
CA VAL A 37 -2.92 15.72 4.69
C VAL A 37 -1.68 15.60 3.80
N TRP A 38 -1.07 16.73 3.45
CA TRP A 38 0.12 16.75 2.60
C TRP A 38 1.34 16.14 3.30
N VAL A 39 1.43 16.30 4.62
CA VAL A 39 2.47 15.67 5.46
C VAL A 39 2.32 14.15 5.39
N ILE A 40 1.10 13.64 5.53
CA ILE A 40 0.85 12.20 5.47
C ILE A 40 1.22 11.62 4.11
N THR A 41 0.86 12.29 3.01
CA THR A 41 1.24 11.84 1.67
C THR A 41 2.74 11.87 1.46
N ALA A 42 3.42 12.94 1.88
CA ALA A 42 4.88 13.04 1.78
C ALA A 42 5.60 11.95 2.58
N LEU A 43 5.14 11.66 3.81
CA LEU A 43 5.68 10.55 4.61
C LEU A 43 5.45 9.19 3.95
N ALA A 44 4.30 8.98 3.31
CA ALA A 44 4.01 7.75 2.58
C ALA A 44 4.95 7.58 1.37
N GLU A 45 5.22 8.66 0.62
CA GLU A 45 6.17 8.67 -0.50
C GLU A 45 7.59 8.36 -0.02
N ILE A 46 8.06 9.01 1.05
CA ILE A 46 9.36 8.71 1.68
C ILE A 46 9.42 7.23 2.08
N GLY A 47 8.34 6.69 2.63
CA GLY A 47 8.22 5.28 2.99
C GLY A 47 8.39 4.34 1.79
N ILE A 48 7.77 4.66 0.64
CA ILE A 48 7.94 3.89 -0.60
C ILE A 48 9.35 4.01 -1.17
N LEU A 49 9.97 5.20 -1.10
CA LEU A 49 11.36 5.37 -1.51
C LEU A 49 12.31 4.56 -0.63
N ALA A 50 12.07 4.54 0.69
CA ALA A 50 12.83 3.71 1.62
C ALA A 50 12.65 2.21 1.31
N TRP A 51 11.42 1.78 1.00
CA TRP A 51 11.15 0.42 0.54
C TRP A 51 11.88 0.08 -0.76
N ALA A 52 11.86 0.98 -1.75
CA ALA A 52 12.53 0.79 -3.03
C ALA A 52 14.06 0.73 -2.87
N GLY A 53 14.63 1.61 -2.03
CA GLY A 53 16.04 1.55 -1.66
C GLY A 53 16.39 0.23 -0.98
N PHE A 54 15.55 -0.25 -0.06
CA PHE A 54 15.74 -1.54 0.60
C PHE A 54 15.68 -2.70 -0.41
N GLU A 55 14.69 -2.75 -1.29
CA GLU A 55 14.57 -3.75 -2.36
C GLU A 55 15.78 -3.71 -3.31
N PHE A 56 16.29 -2.53 -3.65
CA PHE A 56 17.48 -2.38 -4.48
C PHE A 56 18.74 -2.94 -3.80
N VAL A 57 18.94 -2.65 -2.51
CA VAL A 57 20.04 -3.21 -1.73
C VAL A 57 19.93 -4.74 -1.65
N LEU A 58 18.72 -5.27 -1.44
CA LEU A 58 18.49 -6.72 -1.42
C LEU A 58 18.82 -7.39 -2.76
N ARG A 59 18.40 -6.79 -3.86
CA ARG A 59 18.69 -7.33 -5.20
C ARG A 59 20.17 -7.32 -5.51
N ARG A 60 20.89 -6.25 -5.16
CA ARG A 60 22.34 -6.20 -5.32
C ARG A 60 23.05 -7.30 -4.53
N ARG A 61 22.62 -7.55 -3.28
CA ARG A 61 23.17 -8.65 -2.47
C ARG A 61 22.84 -10.01 -3.07
N SER A 62 21.59 -10.23 -3.47
CA SER A 62 21.16 -11.46 -4.13
C SER A 62 21.98 -11.73 -5.39
N ASP A 63 22.11 -10.78 -6.30
CA ASP A 63 22.84 -10.98 -7.57
C ASP A 63 24.33 -11.30 -7.35
N SER A 64 24.95 -10.74 -6.31
CA SER A 64 26.34 -11.09 -5.94
C SER A 64 26.47 -12.48 -5.30
N GLU A 65 25.40 -13.03 -4.73
CA GLU A 65 25.43 -14.23 -3.89
C GLU A 65 24.77 -15.46 -4.56
N THR A 66 23.79 -15.27 -5.47
CA THR A 66 23.06 -16.35 -6.17
C THR A 66 23.63 -16.76 -7.53
N GLY A 67 24.80 -16.24 -7.91
CA GLY A 67 25.53 -16.67 -9.12
C GLY A 67 25.79 -18.18 -9.22
N SER A 68 25.49 -18.97 -8.18
CA SER A 68 25.66 -20.43 -8.15
C SER A 68 24.38 -21.28 -8.24
N TRP A 69 23.15 -20.73 -8.25
CA TRP A 69 21.91 -21.54 -8.25
C TRP A 69 20.85 -21.17 -9.31
N THR A 70 20.91 -19.99 -9.93
CA THR A 70 19.83 -19.47 -10.78
C THR A 70 20.25 -19.29 -12.23
N ASP A 71 20.43 -20.40 -12.94
CA ASP A 71 20.22 -20.43 -14.40
C ASP A 71 18.85 -21.07 -14.68
N SER A 72 17.78 -20.40 -14.22
CA SER A 72 16.42 -20.81 -14.54
C SER A 72 15.65 -19.63 -15.11
N GLY A 73 15.29 -19.72 -16.39
CA GLY A 73 14.58 -18.67 -17.14
C GLY A 73 13.23 -18.22 -16.56
N SER A 74 12.76 -18.81 -15.45
CA SER A 74 11.55 -18.42 -14.72
C SER A 74 11.71 -17.19 -13.81
N ASP A 75 12.92 -16.87 -13.31
CA ASP A 75 13.11 -15.78 -12.33
C ASP A 75 12.94 -14.37 -12.94
N HIS A 76 13.22 -14.23 -14.23
CA HIS A 76 13.06 -12.97 -14.95
C HIS A 76 11.57 -12.63 -15.17
N GLY A 77 10.73 -13.64 -15.37
CA GLY A 77 9.28 -13.45 -15.57
C GLY A 77 8.57 -12.97 -14.31
N SER A 78 8.80 -13.64 -13.18
CA SER A 78 8.19 -13.29 -11.89
C SER A 78 8.62 -11.90 -11.40
N THR A 79 9.88 -11.54 -11.64
CA THR A 79 10.44 -10.24 -11.29
C THR A 79 9.82 -9.11 -12.11
N ARG A 80 9.64 -9.31 -13.44
CA ARG A 80 8.94 -8.35 -14.30
C ARG A 80 7.49 -8.18 -13.88
N ILE A 81 6.79 -9.27 -13.56
CA ILE A 81 5.40 -9.23 -13.06
C ILE A 81 5.30 -8.36 -11.80
N LEU A 82 6.21 -8.53 -10.84
CA LEU A 82 6.20 -7.72 -9.62
C LEU A 82 6.50 -6.23 -9.89
N VAL A 83 7.51 -5.92 -10.71
CA VAL A 83 7.82 -4.53 -11.07
C VAL A 83 6.64 -3.87 -11.76
N LEU A 84 6.02 -4.55 -12.73
CA LEU A 84 4.82 -4.07 -13.41
C LEU A 84 3.65 -3.90 -12.43
N SER A 85 3.50 -4.82 -11.47
CA SER A 85 2.47 -4.71 -10.43
C SER A 85 2.70 -3.49 -9.55
N PHE A 86 3.94 -3.18 -9.16
CA PHE A 86 4.27 -1.98 -8.38
C PHE A 86 3.97 -0.70 -9.15
N LEU A 87 4.39 -0.62 -10.41
CA LEU A 87 4.07 0.52 -11.28
C LEU A 87 2.56 0.70 -11.45
N GLY A 88 1.84 -0.40 -11.66
CA GLY A 88 0.38 -0.42 -11.70
C GLY A 88 -0.25 0.06 -10.39
N CYS A 89 0.28 -0.37 -9.23
CA CYS A 89 -0.21 0.07 -7.93
C CYS A 89 -0.01 1.57 -7.69
N VAL A 90 1.15 2.12 -8.08
CA VAL A 90 1.39 3.58 -8.05
C VAL A 90 0.36 4.29 -8.93
N ALA A 91 0.18 3.84 -10.17
CA ALA A 91 -0.78 4.44 -11.09
C ALA A 91 -2.22 4.41 -10.55
N ILE A 92 -2.68 3.25 -10.04
CA ILE A 92 -4.02 3.09 -9.45
C ILE A 92 -4.20 4.02 -8.26
N ALA A 93 -3.23 4.08 -7.35
CA ALA A 93 -3.35 4.88 -6.13
C ALA A 93 -3.32 6.38 -6.44
N SER A 94 -2.45 6.83 -7.36
CA SER A 94 -2.41 8.22 -7.82
C SER A 94 -3.68 8.62 -8.55
N LEU A 95 -4.22 7.75 -9.42
CA LEU A 95 -5.45 8.01 -10.16
C LEU A 95 -6.66 8.10 -9.21
N ALA A 96 -6.77 7.19 -8.26
CA ALA A 96 -7.83 7.20 -7.25
C ALA A 96 -7.78 8.44 -6.36
N ALA A 97 -6.57 8.93 -6.04
CA ALA A 97 -6.38 10.17 -5.31
C ALA A 97 -6.86 11.40 -6.12
N VAL A 98 -6.54 11.46 -7.41
CA VAL A 98 -6.98 12.56 -8.31
C VAL A 98 -8.51 12.60 -8.44
N PHE A 99 -9.15 11.45 -8.63
CA PHE A 99 -10.61 11.37 -8.78
C PHE A 99 -11.39 11.38 -7.46
N ASN A 100 -10.70 11.53 -6.33
CA ASN A 100 -11.28 11.55 -4.99
C ASN A 100 -12.21 10.36 -4.68
N VAL A 101 -11.90 9.17 -5.20
CA VAL A 101 -12.77 8.00 -5.07
C VAL A 101 -12.64 7.37 -3.68
N ALA A 102 -13.77 7.15 -3.01
CA ALA A 102 -13.86 6.45 -1.72
C ALA A 102 -12.91 7.03 -0.65
N GLN A 103 -13.09 8.32 -0.34
CA GLN A 103 -12.24 9.09 0.56
C GLN A 103 -12.08 8.46 1.95
N ILE A 104 -10.87 8.56 2.48
CA ILE A 104 -10.48 8.08 3.79
C ILE A 104 -10.25 9.28 4.73
N GLY A 105 -10.83 9.20 5.94
CA GLY A 105 -10.58 10.19 6.99
C GLY A 105 -9.14 10.16 7.53
N VAL A 106 -8.67 11.27 8.09
CA VAL A 106 -7.27 11.44 8.54
C VAL A 106 -6.79 10.34 9.50
N VAL A 107 -7.65 9.89 10.43
CA VAL A 107 -7.32 8.83 11.40
C VAL A 107 -6.88 7.54 10.71
N TRP A 108 -7.62 7.11 9.69
CA TRP A 108 -7.31 5.91 8.93
C TRP A 108 -6.03 6.04 8.10
N ARG A 109 -5.70 7.25 7.64
CA ARG A 109 -4.44 7.52 6.93
C ARG A 109 -3.24 7.45 7.88
N ILE A 110 -3.40 7.88 9.13
CA ILE A 110 -2.38 7.73 10.18
C ILE A 110 -2.19 6.24 10.52
N ILE A 111 -3.28 5.49 10.66
CA ILE A 111 -3.22 4.03 10.85
C ILE A 111 -2.49 3.38 9.68
N ALA A 112 -2.75 3.81 8.45
CA ALA A 112 -2.04 3.34 7.28
C ALA A 112 -0.54 3.64 7.35
N LEU A 113 -0.12 4.85 7.74
CA LEU A 113 1.31 5.14 7.96
C LEU A 113 1.96 4.23 9.01
N ALA A 114 1.27 3.94 10.11
CA ALA A 114 1.75 2.99 11.11
C ALA A 114 1.91 1.58 10.50
N GLY A 115 0.96 1.16 9.67
CA GLY A 115 1.03 -0.07 8.90
C GLY A 115 2.22 -0.10 7.93
N LEU A 116 2.52 1.01 7.26
CA LEU A 116 3.67 1.15 6.37
C LEU A 116 4.98 0.93 7.14
N VAL A 117 5.14 1.58 8.28
CA VAL A 117 6.32 1.42 9.15
C VAL A 117 6.42 -0.02 9.66
N ALA A 118 5.31 -0.62 10.08
CA ALA A 118 5.29 -2.01 10.52
C ALA A 118 5.68 -2.99 9.40
N GLY A 119 5.22 -2.77 8.17
CA GLY A 119 5.60 -3.57 7.01
C GLY A 119 7.09 -3.46 6.65
N LEU A 120 7.65 -2.25 6.73
CA LEU A 120 9.09 -2.01 6.58
C LEU A 120 9.88 -2.72 7.68
N ALA A 121 9.44 -2.62 8.94
CA ALA A 121 10.08 -3.28 10.07
C ALA A 121 10.05 -4.81 9.94
N LEU A 122 8.93 -5.39 9.50
CA LEU A 122 8.82 -6.83 9.25
C LEU A 122 9.80 -7.29 8.16
N ARG A 123 9.95 -6.51 7.08
CA ARG A 123 10.96 -6.78 6.04
C ARG A 123 12.37 -6.71 6.59
N ALA A 124 12.69 -5.66 7.34
CA ALA A 124 14.00 -5.48 7.96
C ALA A 124 14.33 -6.63 8.93
N TRP A 125 13.35 -7.08 9.71
CA TRP A 125 13.51 -8.20 10.64
C TRP A 125 13.75 -9.52 9.90
N GLY A 126 12.96 -9.81 8.86
CA GLY A 126 13.18 -10.99 8.01
C GLY A 126 14.61 -11.02 7.45
N MET A 127 15.07 -9.89 6.92
CA MET A 127 16.43 -9.78 6.39
C MET A 127 17.50 -9.94 7.48
N ALA A 128 17.35 -9.28 8.63
CA ALA A 128 18.33 -9.38 9.72
C ALA A 128 18.48 -10.82 10.24
N VAL A 129 17.41 -11.62 10.18
CA VAL A 129 17.45 -13.04 10.57
C VAL A 129 18.15 -13.89 9.51
N LEU A 130 17.86 -13.65 8.23
CA LEU A 130 18.58 -14.29 7.13
C LEU A 130 20.09 -13.99 7.24
N ASP A 131 20.45 -12.71 7.28
CA ASP A 131 21.85 -12.23 7.28
C ASP A 131 22.67 -12.89 8.40
N ARG A 132 22.13 -12.95 9.62
CA ARG A 132 22.76 -13.59 10.79
C ARG A 132 22.99 -15.10 10.63
N GLN A 133 22.09 -15.79 9.93
CA GLN A 133 22.22 -17.24 9.69
C GLN A 133 23.21 -17.50 8.54
N TYR A 134 23.22 -16.65 7.52
CA TYR A 134 24.19 -16.74 6.43
C TYR A 134 25.62 -16.48 6.91
N THR A 135 25.89 -15.41 7.68
CA THR A 135 27.24 -15.16 8.22
C THR A 135 27.80 -16.34 9.03
N ARG A 136 26.93 -17.12 9.68
CA ARG A 136 27.32 -18.32 10.44
C ARG A 136 27.60 -19.54 9.57
N THR A 137 27.01 -19.61 8.37
CA THR A 137 26.97 -20.81 7.50
C THR A 137 27.85 -20.69 6.25
N VAL A 138 28.35 -19.50 5.91
CA VAL A 138 29.26 -19.22 4.77
C VAL A 138 30.60 -20.01 4.82
N ARG A 139 30.83 -20.86 5.82
CA ARG A 139 31.94 -21.83 5.81
C ARG A 139 31.65 -23.13 5.04
N SER A 140 30.42 -23.37 4.57
CA SER A 140 30.07 -24.58 3.81
C SER A 140 28.97 -24.27 2.80
N ILE A 141 29.33 -24.11 1.52
CA ILE A 141 28.39 -23.94 0.40
C ILE A 141 27.50 -25.19 0.23
N GLN A 142 27.91 -26.34 0.79
CA GLN A 142 27.19 -27.61 0.73
C GLN A 142 26.13 -27.78 1.85
N ASP A 143 26.16 -26.98 2.91
CA ASP A 143 25.21 -27.02 4.04
C ASP A 143 24.31 -25.77 4.08
N HIS A 144 23.68 -25.41 2.96
CA HIS A 144 22.64 -24.38 3.00
C HIS A 144 21.52 -24.87 3.95
N GLN A 145 21.44 -24.32 5.16
CA GLN A 145 20.43 -24.71 6.13
C GLN A 145 19.13 -23.93 5.91
N LEU A 146 18.00 -24.62 6.06
CA LEU A 146 16.69 -23.99 6.02
C LEU A 146 16.52 -23.06 7.22
N VAL A 147 16.41 -21.75 6.96
CA VAL A 147 16.17 -20.75 8.01
C VAL A 147 14.73 -20.86 8.51
N THR A 148 14.58 -21.22 9.78
CA THR A 148 13.26 -21.37 10.44
C THR A 148 13.11 -20.53 11.71
N ALA A 149 14.11 -19.69 12.02
CA ALA A 149 14.13 -18.84 13.21
C ALA A 149 13.48 -17.46 12.98
N GLY A 150 13.12 -16.78 14.07
CA GLY A 150 12.54 -15.43 14.00
C GLY A 150 11.17 -15.40 13.30
N PRO A 151 10.91 -14.45 12.38
CA PRO A 151 9.62 -14.35 11.71
C PRO A 151 9.32 -15.57 10.81
N TYR A 152 10.36 -16.30 10.39
CA TYR A 152 10.25 -17.55 9.64
C TYR A 152 9.60 -18.69 10.45
N SER A 153 9.61 -18.61 11.77
CA SER A 153 8.94 -19.62 12.61
C SER A 153 7.41 -19.57 12.51
N VAL A 154 6.85 -18.46 12.01
CA VAL A 154 5.39 -18.24 11.87
C VAL A 154 5.00 -18.16 10.39
N ILE A 155 5.74 -17.37 9.60
CA ILE A 155 5.43 -17.08 8.20
C ILE A 155 6.64 -17.42 7.32
N ARG A 156 6.46 -18.19 6.26
CA ARG A 156 7.56 -18.60 5.37
C ARG A 156 8.17 -17.48 4.56
N HIS A 157 7.37 -16.48 4.18
CA HIS A 157 7.81 -15.34 3.36
C HIS A 157 7.52 -13.99 4.06
N PRO A 158 8.17 -13.69 5.19
CA PRO A 158 7.90 -12.46 5.95
C PRO A 158 8.28 -11.20 5.17
N GLY A 159 9.29 -11.28 4.29
CA GLY A 159 9.65 -10.17 3.40
C GLY A 159 8.54 -9.80 2.40
N TYR A 160 7.83 -10.79 1.86
CA TYR A 160 6.73 -10.58 0.93
C TYR A 160 5.49 -10.07 1.66
N ALA A 161 5.16 -10.65 2.81
CA ALA A 161 4.09 -10.16 3.68
C ALA A 161 4.31 -8.67 4.02
N GLY A 162 5.53 -8.30 4.43
CA GLY A 162 5.86 -6.91 4.71
C GLY A 162 5.74 -5.98 3.49
N SER A 163 6.10 -6.43 2.29
CA SER A 163 5.87 -5.64 1.05
C SER A 163 4.40 -5.40 0.77
N ILE A 164 3.57 -6.44 0.88
CA ILE A 164 2.13 -6.31 0.63
C ILE A 164 1.53 -5.30 1.60
N VAL A 165 1.93 -5.35 2.88
CA VAL A 165 1.50 -4.39 3.90
C VAL A 165 1.97 -2.98 3.56
N VAL A 166 3.24 -2.76 3.20
CA VAL A 166 3.78 -1.44 2.83
C VAL A 166 3.00 -0.81 1.69
N TRP A 167 2.75 -1.57 0.62
CA TRP A 167 2.08 -1.06 -0.57
C TRP A 167 0.58 -0.83 -0.37
N ALA A 168 -0.11 -1.72 0.35
CA ALA A 168 -1.51 -1.50 0.71
C ALA A 168 -1.65 -0.27 1.62
N ALA A 169 -0.78 -0.15 2.62
CA ALA A 169 -0.72 1.00 3.52
C ALA A 169 -0.44 2.31 2.78
N TYR A 170 0.48 2.31 1.80
CA TYR A 170 0.72 3.48 0.94
C TYR A 170 -0.55 3.92 0.20
N ALA A 171 -1.28 2.98 -0.41
CA ALA A 171 -2.51 3.29 -1.12
C ALA A 171 -3.63 3.80 -0.19
N PHE A 172 -3.74 3.26 1.03
CA PHE A 172 -4.64 3.81 2.04
C PHE A 172 -4.20 5.21 2.54
N ALA A 173 -2.90 5.45 2.68
CA ALA A 173 -2.35 6.75 3.10
C ALA A 173 -2.58 7.85 2.04
N LEU A 174 -2.66 7.49 0.76
CA LEU A 174 -3.07 8.38 -0.33
C LEU A 174 -4.56 8.77 -0.28
N GLY A 175 -5.37 8.05 0.49
CA GLY A 175 -6.70 8.48 0.88
C GLY A 175 -7.87 7.78 0.18
N SER A 176 -7.66 6.62 -0.46
CA SER A 176 -8.74 5.86 -1.12
C SER A 176 -8.87 4.42 -0.58
N TRP A 177 -10.05 4.07 -0.07
CA TRP A 177 -10.34 2.71 0.42
C TRP A 177 -10.26 1.70 -0.72
N LEU A 178 -10.81 2.07 -1.88
CA LEU A 178 -10.82 1.23 -3.06
C LEU A 178 -9.39 0.95 -3.56
N ALA A 179 -8.55 1.99 -3.63
CA ALA A 179 -7.16 1.81 -4.05
C ALA A 179 -6.41 0.86 -3.12
N GLY A 180 -6.54 1.03 -1.80
CA GLY A 180 -5.87 0.15 -0.83
C GLY A 180 -6.29 -1.31 -0.95
N ILE A 181 -7.59 -1.59 -1.12
CA ILE A 181 -8.11 -2.95 -1.31
C ILE A 181 -7.62 -3.55 -2.63
N VAL A 182 -7.68 -2.79 -3.73
CA VAL A 182 -7.23 -3.24 -5.05
C VAL A 182 -5.72 -3.53 -5.04
N VAL A 183 -4.91 -2.63 -4.49
CA VAL A 183 -3.46 -2.82 -4.35
C VAL A 183 -3.14 -4.06 -3.52
N PHE A 184 -3.83 -4.24 -2.38
CA PHE A 184 -3.66 -5.43 -1.56
C PHE A 184 -3.99 -6.72 -2.35
N ALA A 185 -5.12 -6.75 -3.05
CA ALA A 185 -5.54 -7.92 -3.83
C ALA A 185 -4.56 -8.25 -4.97
N VAL A 186 -4.13 -7.24 -5.74
CA VAL A 186 -3.18 -7.40 -6.84
C VAL A 186 -1.85 -7.95 -6.33
N LEU A 187 -1.32 -7.40 -5.23
CA LEU A 187 -0.04 -7.85 -4.69
C LEU A 187 -0.14 -9.21 -4.02
N MET A 188 -1.25 -9.53 -3.34
CA MET A 188 -1.50 -10.89 -2.85
C MET A 188 -1.48 -11.93 -3.98
N ALA A 189 -2.07 -11.61 -5.13
CA ALA A 189 -2.04 -12.49 -6.30
C ALA A 189 -0.62 -12.61 -6.90
N ALA A 190 0.07 -11.49 -7.11
CA ALA A 190 1.40 -11.45 -7.70
C ALA A 190 2.44 -12.17 -6.82
N TYR A 191 2.48 -11.86 -5.52
CA TYR A 191 3.34 -12.57 -4.57
C TYR A 191 2.90 -14.02 -4.37
N GLY A 192 1.60 -14.30 -4.39
CA GLY A 192 1.09 -15.67 -4.31
C GLY A 192 1.59 -16.56 -5.45
N TYR A 193 1.66 -16.03 -6.68
CA TYR A 193 2.26 -16.72 -7.82
C TYR A 193 3.76 -16.96 -7.60
N ARG A 194 4.51 -15.92 -7.20
CA ARG A 194 5.95 -16.03 -6.94
C ARG A 194 6.29 -17.03 -5.84
N VAL A 195 5.56 -16.97 -4.72
CA VAL A 195 5.71 -17.92 -3.59
C VAL A 195 5.53 -19.35 -4.07
N ARG A 196 4.51 -19.65 -4.88
CA ARG A 196 4.30 -21.03 -5.37
C ARG A 196 5.47 -21.54 -6.22
N THR A 197 6.06 -20.68 -7.04
CA THR A 197 7.25 -21.03 -7.83
C THR A 197 8.44 -21.29 -6.93
N GLU A 198 8.70 -20.41 -5.95
CA GLU A 198 9.79 -20.57 -4.99
C GLU A 198 9.62 -21.81 -4.11
N GLU A 199 8.43 -22.05 -3.56
CA GLU A 199 8.17 -23.22 -2.72
C GLU A 199 8.38 -24.54 -3.49
N ARG A 200 8.09 -24.58 -4.80
CA ARG A 200 8.36 -25.75 -5.64
C ARG A 200 9.86 -26.01 -5.77
N LEU A 201 10.65 -24.96 -6.00
CA LEU A 201 12.12 -25.05 -6.06
C LEU A 201 12.69 -25.48 -4.71
N LEU A 202 12.25 -24.86 -3.61
CA LEU A 202 12.69 -25.20 -2.25
C LEU A 202 12.30 -26.64 -1.86
N THR A 203 11.12 -27.11 -2.28
CA THR A 203 10.72 -28.51 -2.07
C THR A 203 11.61 -29.46 -2.89
N GLY A 204 12.02 -29.07 -4.10
CA GLY A 204 12.96 -29.84 -4.92
C GLY A 204 14.35 -29.95 -4.29
N VAL A 205 14.84 -28.87 -3.68
CA VAL A 205 16.19 -28.82 -3.06
C VAL A 205 16.21 -29.47 -1.68
N PHE A 206 15.24 -29.17 -0.82
CA PHE A 206 15.25 -29.57 0.60
C PHE A 206 14.33 -30.76 0.92
N GLY A 207 13.51 -31.21 -0.02
CA GLY A 207 12.65 -32.39 0.11
C GLY A 207 11.79 -32.36 1.37
N GLU A 208 11.88 -33.43 2.16
CA GLU A 208 11.02 -33.63 3.34
C GLU A 208 11.28 -32.62 4.47
N ARG A 209 12.51 -32.06 4.56
CA ARG A 209 12.82 -31.02 5.56
C ARG A 209 11.95 -29.78 5.33
N TYR A 210 11.76 -29.40 4.07
CA TYR A 210 10.89 -28.28 3.72
C TYR A 210 9.41 -28.60 3.92
N ARG A 211 8.97 -29.83 3.59
CA ARG A 211 7.59 -30.25 3.86
C ARG A 211 7.26 -30.24 5.36
N ALA A 212 8.19 -30.69 6.20
CA ALA A 212 8.04 -30.62 7.65
C ALA A 212 7.91 -29.18 8.16
N TYR A 213 8.67 -28.25 7.57
CA TYR A 213 8.57 -26.83 7.85
C TYR A 213 7.24 -26.23 7.37
N GLN A 214 6.75 -26.63 6.19
CA GLN A 214 5.46 -26.18 5.65
C GLN A 214 4.29 -26.54 6.55
N ARG A 215 4.35 -27.71 7.22
CA ARG A 215 3.31 -28.16 8.16
C ARG A 215 3.17 -27.30 9.42
N ARG A 216 4.20 -26.51 9.76
CA ARG A 216 4.26 -25.74 11.01
C ARG A 216 4.12 -24.23 10.80
N THR A 217 4.01 -23.77 9.56
CA THR A 217 4.07 -22.34 9.21
C THR A 217 3.00 -21.96 8.18
N SER A 218 2.63 -20.67 8.13
CA SER A 218 1.79 -20.10 7.08
C SER A 218 2.64 -19.49 5.96
N ARG A 219 2.10 -19.26 4.76
CA ARG A 219 2.87 -18.68 3.64
C ARG A 219 3.17 -17.20 3.83
N LEU A 220 2.11 -16.41 4.08
CA LEU A 220 2.13 -14.95 4.10
C LEU A 220 1.30 -14.36 5.25
N VAL A 221 0.09 -14.87 5.49
CA VAL A 221 -0.82 -14.39 6.53
C VAL A 221 -1.00 -15.50 7.55
N PRO A 222 -0.61 -15.29 8.82
CA PRO A 222 -0.82 -16.28 9.87
C PRO A 222 -2.27 -16.76 9.87
N PHE A 223 -2.46 -18.07 9.85
CA PHE A 223 -3.78 -18.75 9.94
C PHE A 223 -4.74 -18.55 8.76
N VAL A 224 -4.38 -17.80 7.71
CA VAL A 224 -5.23 -17.59 6.52
C VAL A 224 -4.57 -18.11 5.25
N TYR A 225 -3.28 -17.82 5.05
CA TYR A 225 -2.57 -18.21 3.83
C TYR A 225 -1.08 -18.39 4.09
#